data_AF-A0A371PDT6-F1
#
_entry.id   AF-A0A371PDT6-F1
#
_cell.length_a   1.000
_cell.length_b   1.000
_cell.length_c   1.000
_cell.angle_alpha   90.00
_cell.angle_beta   90.00
_cell.angle_gamma   90.00
#
_symmetry.space_group_name_H-M   'P 1'
#
loop_
_entity.id
_entity.type
_entity.pdbx_description
1 polymer ?
#
loop_
_entity_poly.entity_id
_entity_poly.type
_entity_poly.pdbx_seq_one_letter_code
_entity_poly.pdbx_strand_id
1 'polypeptide(L)'
;MTTGGHAAQRWQSWILEGVAACGGSASPIDVSRQVWSRHRAEIEALGDLLYVWQLELRDAADAMIATGLLASDDDGWTVADGEAARAVAARPAGWSDDEIAVAVEAYVSLLRDRDAARPLRRQEAAARVREHTGRTSVAVDAMFANISAVVQEMGVEFLTAYAPRSNVPRGVRPAVEDALRP
;
A
#
# COMPACT_ATOMS: atom_id res chain seq x y z
N MET A 1 18.83 0.48 -3.45
CA MET A 1 18.36 -0.86 -3.04
C MET A 1 17.32 -0.69 -1.96
N THR A 2 16.04 -0.58 -2.35
CA THR A 2 14.91 -0.34 -1.42
C THR A 2 13.62 -0.96 -1.97
N THR A 3 13.75 -2.15 -2.58
CA THR A 3 12.62 -2.88 -3.18
C THR A 3 11.88 -3.76 -2.15
N GLY A 4 12.51 -4.06 -1.00
CA GLY A 4 11.98 -5.01 0.00
C GLY A 4 10.71 -4.55 0.73
N GLY A 5 10.54 -3.25 0.99
CA GLY A 5 9.39 -2.76 1.76
C GLY A 5 8.03 -2.94 1.06
N HIS A 6 7.99 -2.77 -0.26
CA HIS A 6 6.78 -2.96 -1.07
C HIS A 6 6.52 -4.44 -1.40
N ALA A 7 7.53 -5.29 -1.28
CA ALA A 7 7.38 -6.74 -1.40
C ALA A 7 6.76 -7.31 -0.13
N ALA A 8 7.33 -7.01 1.03
CA ALA A 8 6.80 -7.46 2.32
C ALA A 8 5.30 -7.10 2.48
N GLN A 9 4.91 -5.88 2.12
CA GLN A 9 3.53 -5.42 2.29
C GLN A 9 2.52 -6.15 1.38
N ARG A 10 2.94 -6.60 0.18
CA ARG A 10 2.06 -7.37 -0.73
C ARG A 10 1.88 -8.80 -0.26
N TRP A 11 2.95 -9.42 0.25
CA TRP A 11 2.90 -10.78 0.77
C TRP A 11 1.98 -10.84 2.00
N GLN A 12 2.07 -9.85 2.88
CA GLN A 12 1.19 -9.73 4.04
C GLN A 12 -0.30 -9.70 3.66
N SER A 13 -0.69 -8.86 2.69
CA SER A 13 -2.09 -8.82 2.24
C SER A 13 -2.54 -10.13 1.61
N TRP A 14 -1.69 -10.76 0.79
CA TRP A 14 -2.02 -12.01 0.11
C TRP A 14 -2.13 -13.19 1.08
N ILE A 15 -1.35 -13.20 2.16
CA ILE A 15 -1.47 -14.21 3.23
C ILE A 15 -2.81 -14.06 3.94
N LEU A 16 -3.21 -12.84 4.31
CA LEU A 16 -4.48 -12.59 4.99
C LEU A 16 -5.67 -12.97 4.09
N GLU A 17 -5.64 -12.62 2.81
CA GLU A 17 -6.64 -13.05 1.82
C GLU A 17 -6.73 -14.57 1.73
N GLY A 18 -5.58 -15.26 1.69
CA GLY A 18 -5.51 -16.71 1.62
C GLY A 18 -6.09 -17.39 2.86
N VAL A 19 -5.72 -16.93 4.06
CA VAL A 19 -6.24 -17.45 5.33
C VAL A 19 -7.74 -17.18 5.45
N ALA A 20 -8.21 -15.99 5.07
CA ALA A 20 -9.64 -15.65 5.07
C ALA A 20 -10.44 -16.54 4.10
N ALA A 21 -9.91 -16.80 2.90
CA ALA A 21 -10.55 -17.67 1.91
C ALA A 21 -10.68 -19.13 2.37
N CYS A 22 -9.88 -19.56 3.35
CA CYS A 22 -9.92 -20.89 3.96
C CYS A 22 -10.76 -20.93 5.25
N GLY A 23 -11.49 -19.86 5.58
CA GLY A 23 -12.36 -19.84 6.77
C GLY A 23 -11.66 -19.38 8.05
N GLY A 24 -10.53 -18.69 7.95
CA GLY A 24 -9.84 -18.07 9.08
C GLY A 24 -8.65 -18.86 9.64
N SER A 25 -8.43 -20.09 9.15
CA SER A 25 -7.22 -20.89 9.38
C SER A 25 -6.81 -21.56 8.07
N ALA A 26 -5.51 -21.56 7.77
CA ALA A 26 -5.00 -22.20 6.56
C ALA A 26 -3.56 -22.69 6.71
N SER A 27 -3.26 -23.85 6.12
CA SER A 27 -1.88 -24.30 6.00
C SER A 27 -1.09 -23.37 5.06
N PRO A 28 0.25 -23.23 5.22
CA PRO A 28 1.06 -22.44 4.29
C PRO A 28 0.92 -22.88 2.82
N ILE A 29 0.63 -24.16 2.59
CA ILE A 29 0.39 -24.71 1.25
C ILE A 29 -0.93 -24.22 0.69
N ASP A 30 -2.00 -24.21 1.49
CA ASP A 30 -3.31 -23.73 1.03
C ASP A 30 -3.29 -22.23 0.79
N VAL A 31 -2.62 -21.46 1.65
CA VAL A 31 -2.36 -20.03 1.39
C VAL A 31 -1.60 -19.86 0.08
N SER A 32 -0.52 -20.61 -0.14
CA SER A 32 0.25 -20.54 -1.39
C SER A 32 -0.60 -20.87 -2.62
N ARG A 33 -1.48 -21.89 -2.55
CA ARG A 33 -2.42 -22.20 -3.65
C ARG A 33 -3.38 -21.05 -3.92
N GLN A 34 -3.93 -20.44 -2.86
CA GLN A 34 -4.87 -19.32 -3.00
C GLN A 34 -4.19 -18.08 -3.58
N VAL A 35 -2.96 -17.81 -3.15
CA VAL A 35 -2.14 -16.70 -3.65
C VAL A 35 -1.78 -16.92 -5.11
N TRP A 36 -1.31 -18.12 -5.48
CA TRP A 36 -1.05 -18.44 -6.88
C TRP A 36 -2.32 -18.35 -7.74
N SER A 37 -3.45 -18.87 -7.27
CA SER A 37 -4.70 -18.85 -8.04
C SER A 37 -5.21 -17.43 -8.33
N ARG A 38 -4.90 -16.44 -7.49
CA ARG A 38 -5.41 -15.06 -7.61
C ARG A 38 -4.40 -14.11 -8.21
N HIS A 39 -3.15 -14.20 -7.78
CA HIS A 39 -2.10 -13.22 -8.01
C HIS A 39 -1.00 -13.76 -8.94
N ARG A 40 -1.30 -14.79 -9.74
CA ARG A 40 -0.35 -15.41 -10.67
C ARG A 40 0.30 -14.38 -11.59
N ALA A 41 -0.49 -13.51 -12.20
CA ALA A 41 0.02 -12.54 -13.16
C ALA A 41 1.01 -11.56 -12.52
N GLU A 42 0.71 -11.12 -11.29
CA GLU A 42 1.55 -10.27 -10.47
C GLU A 42 2.84 -10.97 -10.05
N ILE A 43 2.76 -12.26 -9.69
CA ILE A 43 3.92 -13.09 -9.33
C ILE A 43 4.83 -13.33 -10.54
N GLU A 44 4.25 -13.65 -11.71
CA GLU A 44 4.98 -13.80 -12.97
C GLU A 44 5.68 -12.49 -13.38
N ALA A 45 5.13 -11.33 -13.02
CA ALA A 45 5.73 -10.03 -13.27
C ALA A 45 6.89 -9.65 -12.33
N LEU A 46 7.22 -10.48 -11.31
CA LEU A 46 8.25 -10.14 -10.32
C LEU A 46 9.70 -10.40 -10.76
N GLY A 47 9.92 -10.89 -11.98
CA GLY A 47 11.26 -11.24 -12.47
C GLY A 47 11.86 -12.38 -11.64
N ASP A 48 13.08 -12.19 -11.10
CA ASP A 48 13.79 -13.23 -10.34
C ASP A 48 13.03 -13.72 -9.10
N LEU A 49 12.21 -12.84 -8.49
CA LEU A 49 11.39 -13.18 -7.34
C LEU A 49 10.29 -14.22 -7.67
N LEU A 50 9.94 -14.41 -8.95
CA LEU A 50 9.07 -15.50 -9.40
C LEU A 50 9.59 -16.88 -8.97
N TYR A 51 10.91 -17.05 -8.83
CA TYR A 51 11.49 -18.35 -8.48
C TYR A 51 11.58 -18.59 -6.98
N VAL A 52 11.34 -17.56 -6.16
CA VAL A 52 11.49 -17.61 -4.70
C VAL A 52 10.29 -17.03 -3.95
N TRP A 53 9.20 -16.69 -4.62
CA TRP A 53 8.05 -16.00 -4.01
C TRP A 53 7.44 -16.73 -2.82
N GLN A 54 7.51 -18.06 -2.79
CA GLN A 54 7.03 -18.84 -1.64
C GLN A 54 7.92 -18.70 -0.41
N LEU A 55 9.23 -18.47 -0.60
CA LEU A 55 10.16 -18.16 0.48
C LEU A 55 9.86 -16.75 1.01
N GLU A 56 9.70 -15.78 0.12
CA GLU A 56 9.32 -14.40 0.49
C GLU A 56 7.98 -14.35 1.23
N LEU A 57 7.01 -15.19 0.82
CA LEU A 57 5.73 -15.33 1.48
C LEU A 57 5.87 -15.92 2.89
N ARG A 58 6.78 -16.89 3.10
CA ARG A 58 7.07 -17.42 4.43
C ARG A 58 7.78 -16.41 5.33
N ASP A 59 8.78 -15.71 4.80
CA ASP A 59 9.48 -14.64 5.54
C ASP A 59 8.50 -13.53 5.96
N ALA A 60 7.53 -13.21 5.10
CA ALA A 60 6.46 -12.28 5.43
C ALA A 60 5.52 -12.82 6.53
N ALA A 61 5.14 -14.10 6.47
CA ALA A 61 4.34 -14.72 7.53
C ALA A 61 5.08 -14.73 8.87
N ASP A 62 6.37 -15.05 8.90
CA ASP A 62 7.19 -15.02 10.12
C ASP A 62 7.24 -13.60 10.72
N ALA A 63 7.37 -12.57 9.88
CA ALA A 63 7.29 -11.17 10.31
C ALA A 63 5.90 -10.80 10.85
N MET A 64 4.82 -11.33 10.27
CA MET A 64 3.45 -11.13 10.76
C MET A 64 3.22 -11.83 12.09
N ILE A 65 3.79 -13.01 12.29
CA ILE A 65 3.74 -13.74 13.57
C ILE A 65 4.48 -12.95 14.65
N ALA A 66 5.69 -12.47 14.35
CA ALA A 66 6.47 -11.66 15.27
C ALA A 66 5.80 -10.35 15.68
N THR A 67 4.93 -9.80 14.83
CA THR A 67 4.16 -8.57 15.08
C THR A 67 2.76 -8.84 15.66
N GLY A 68 2.37 -10.11 15.82
CA GLY A 68 1.07 -10.50 16.35
C GLY A 68 -0.10 -10.31 15.38
N LEU A 69 0.16 -10.19 14.08
CA LEU A 69 -0.87 -10.13 13.02
C LEU A 69 -1.34 -11.53 12.59
N LEU A 70 -0.46 -12.51 12.67
CA LEU A 70 -0.76 -13.93 12.50
C LEU A 70 -0.43 -14.67 13.79
N ALA A 71 -1.18 -15.72 14.06
CA ALA A 71 -0.75 -16.79 14.94
C ALA A 71 -0.42 -18.02 14.09
N SER A 72 0.53 -18.82 14.55
CA SER A 72 0.85 -20.12 13.96
C SER A 72 0.62 -21.19 15.02
N ASP A 73 -0.04 -22.26 14.62
CA ASP A 73 -0.15 -23.51 15.37
C ASP A 73 0.43 -24.67 14.53
N ASP A 74 0.24 -25.90 15.00
CA ASP A 74 0.74 -27.10 14.31
C ASP A 74 0.06 -27.33 12.94
N ASP A 75 -1.13 -26.77 12.72
CA ASP A 75 -1.97 -27.02 11.55
C ASP A 75 -1.95 -25.86 10.53
N GLY A 76 -1.49 -24.67 10.90
CA GLY A 76 -1.25 -23.58 9.96
C GLY A 76 -1.22 -22.18 10.57
N TRP A 77 -1.63 -21.22 9.75
CA TRP A 77 -1.70 -19.81 10.09
C TRP A 77 -3.15 -19.40 10.35
N THR A 78 -3.36 -18.71 11.46
CA THR A 78 -4.62 -18.09 11.83
C THR A 78 -4.45 -16.58 11.93
N VAL A 79 -5.44 -15.82 11.48
CA VAL A 79 -5.44 -14.37 11.68
C VAL A 79 -5.64 -14.12 13.17
N ALA A 80 -4.71 -13.38 13.80
CA ALA A 80 -4.82 -13.10 15.22
C ALA A 80 -6.12 -12.33 15.51
N ASP A 81 -6.88 -12.75 16.51
CA ASP A 81 -8.18 -12.15 16.85
C ASP A 81 -7.96 -10.79 17.55
N GLY A 82 -7.64 -9.78 16.75
CA GLY A 82 -7.43 -8.40 17.18
C GLY A 82 -8.05 -7.42 16.20
N GLU A 83 -8.57 -6.31 16.71
CA GLU A 83 -9.09 -5.18 15.92
C GLU A 83 -8.13 -4.77 14.80
N ALA A 84 -6.81 -4.85 15.06
CA ALA A 84 -5.75 -4.61 14.08
C ALA A 84 -5.78 -5.58 12.90
N ALA A 85 -6.00 -6.88 13.12
CA ALA A 85 -6.00 -7.87 12.06
C ALA A 85 -7.28 -7.80 11.21
N ARG A 86 -8.43 -7.48 11.82
CA ARG A 86 -9.67 -7.16 11.09
C ARG A 86 -9.53 -5.90 10.26
N ALA A 87 -8.85 -4.87 10.79
CA ALA A 87 -8.56 -3.65 10.05
C ALA A 87 -7.61 -3.88 8.88
N VAL A 88 -6.61 -4.78 9.00
CA VAL A 88 -5.71 -5.10 7.89
C VAL A 88 -6.36 -6.02 6.84
N ALA A 89 -7.14 -7.01 7.26
CA ALA A 89 -7.86 -7.92 6.35
C ALA A 89 -9.03 -7.25 5.62
N ALA A 90 -9.66 -6.23 6.21
CA ALA A 90 -10.71 -5.44 5.57
C ALA A 90 -10.18 -4.36 4.60
N ARG A 91 -8.84 -4.14 4.56
CA ARG A 91 -8.26 -3.15 3.66
C ARG A 91 -8.13 -3.71 2.25
N PRO A 92 -8.58 -2.98 1.22
CA PRO A 92 -8.30 -3.37 -0.16
C PRO A 92 -6.78 -3.43 -0.39
N ALA A 93 -6.34 -4.35 -1.24
CA ALA A 93 -4.92 -4.56 -1.60
C ALA A 93 -4.23 -3.31 -2.21
N GLY A 94 -5.01 -2.29 -2.59
CA GLY A 94 -4.56 -1.00 -3.11
C GLY A 94 -4.95 0.18 -2.22
N TRP A 95 -4.79 1.40 -2.73
CA TRP A 95 -5.37 2.58 -2.12
C TRP A 95 -6.87 2.63 -2.46
N SER A 96 -7.72 2.76 -1.44
CA SER A 96 -9.15 3.02 -1.66
C SER A 96 -9.40 4.44 -2.16
N ASP A 97 -10.56 4.69 -2.77
CA ASP A 97 -10.92 6.02 -3.27
C ASP A 97 -10.89 7.08 -2.16
N ASP A 98 -11.33 6.74 -0.94
CA ASP A 98 -11.27 7.63 0.23
C ASP A 98 -9.82 7.93 0.66
N GLU A 99 -8.97 6.90 0.71
CA GLU A 99 -7.54 7.11 1.03
C GLU A 99 -6.85 7.96 -0.05
N ILE A 100 -7.20 7.78 -1.32
CA ILE A 100 -6.72 8.58 -2.45
C ILE A 100 -7.17 10.02 -2.28
N ALA A 101 -8.45 10.26 -2.00
CA ALA A 101 -9.00 11.60 -1.82
C ALA A 101 -8.27 12.36 -0.71
N VAL A 102 -8.03 11.71 0.44
CA VAL A 102 -7.28 12.31 1.55
C VAL A 102 -5.83 12.64 1.15
N ALA A 103 -5.15 11.74 0.44
CA ALA A 103 -3.77 11.98 -0.01
C ALA A 103 -3.68 13.10 -1.04
N VAL A 104 -4.61 13.14 -2.01
CA VAL A 104 -4.70 14.19 -3.03
C VAL A 104 -4.98 15.53 -2.38
N GLU A 105 -5.95 15.62 -1.46
CA GLU A 105 -6.28 16.87 -0.76
C GLU A 105 -5.08 17.41 0.02
N ALA A 106 -4.35 16.54 0.74
CA ALA A 106 -3.15 16.92 1.46
C ALA A 106 -2.05 17.43 0.52
N TYR A 107 -1.83 16.77 -0.62
CA TYR A 107 -0.85 17.20 -1.62
C TYR A 107 -1.24 18.54 -2.26
N VAL A 108 -2.50 18.71 -2.65
CA VAL A 108 -3.02 19.95 -3.25
C VAL A 108 -2.94 21.11 -2.24
N SER A 109 -3.16 20.87 -0.94
CA SER A 109 -2.92 21.87 0.09
C SER A 109 -1.47 22.35 0.12
N LEU A 110 -0.49 21.45 -0.07
CA LEU A 110 0.92 21.83 -0.17
C LEU A 110 1.22 22.61 -1.46
N LEU A 111 0.57 22.29 -2.58
CA LEU A 111 0.68 23.10 -3.81
C LEU A 111 0.14 24.52 -3.58
N ARG A 112 -1.03 24.65 -2.95
CA ARG A 112 -1.61 25.96 -2.60
C ARG A 112 -0.70 26.74 -1.65
N ASP A 113 -0.08 26.08 -0.69
CA ASP A 113 0.90 26.72 0.20
C ASP A 113 2.14 27.19 -0.56
N ARG A 114 2.66 26.40 -1.49
CA ARG A 114 3.78 26.81 -2.36
C ARG A 114 3.41 28.05 -3.18
N ASP A 115 2.27 28.02 -3.85
CA ASP A 115 1.85 29.10 -4.76
C ASP A 115 1.55 30.39 -3.98
N ALA A 116 1.12 30.28 -2.73
CA ALA A 116 0.96 31.38 -1.79
C ALA A 116 2.26 31.78 -1.05
N ALA A 117 3.41 31.19 -1.40
CA ALA A 117 4.70 31.37 -0.72
C ALA A 117 4.65 31.12 0.80
N ARG A 118 3.77 30.22 1.26
CA ARG A 118 3.68 29.79 2.66
C ARG A 118 4.66 28.63 2.95
N PRO A 119 5.09 28.46 4.21
CA PRO A 119 5.96 27.35 4.58
C PRO A 119 5.31 25.98 4.28
N LEU A 120 6.04 25.13 3.56
CA LEU A 120 5.57 23.79 3.20
C LEU A 120 5.62 22.83 4.39
N ARG A 121 4.47 22.61 5.02
CA ARG A 121 4.29 21.73 6.17
C ARG A 121 4.16 20.25 5.78
N ARG A 122 5.17 19.75 5.06
CA ARG A 122 5.20 18.38 4.51
C ARG A 122 4.98 17.29 5.56
N GLN A 123 5.58 17.46 6.74
CA GLN A 123 5.45 16.51 7.85
C GLN A 123 4.01 16.47 8.40
N GLU A 124 3.33 17.61 8.48
CA GLU A 124 1.94 17.70 8.94
C GLU A 124 0.99 17.10 7.90
N ALA A 125 1.19 17.41 6.61
CA ALA A 125 0.43 16.81 5.53
C ALA A 125 0.58 15.28 5.50
N ALA A 126 1.80 14.77 5.64
CA ALA A 126 2.04 13.33 5.73
C ALA A 126 1.40 12.71 6.98
N ALA A 127 1.47 13.38 8.13
CA ALA A 127 0.84 12.93 9.37
C ALA A 127 -0.69 12.80 9.21
N ARG A 128 -1.36 13.81 8.63
CA ARG A 128 -2.81 13.79 8.38
C ARG A 128 -3.23 12.59 7.54
N VAL A 129 -2.51 12.30 6.45
CA VAL A 129 -2.79 11.13 5.61
C VAL A 129 -2.61 9.85 6.42
N ARG A 130 -1.53 9.72 7.19
CA ARG A 130 -1.29 8.52 7.99
C ARG A 130 -2.34 8.28 9.06
N GLU A 131 -2.81 9.33 9.73
CA GLU A 131 -3.86 9.23 10.76
C GLU A 131 -5.18 8.73 10.18
N HIS A 132 -5.56 9.21 8.99
CA HIS A 132 -6.83 8.81 8.35
C HIS A 132 -6.76 7.43 7.70
N THR A 133 -5.61 7.07 7.15
CA THR A 133 -5.45 5.88 6.30
C THR A 133 -4.74 4.71 6.99
N GLY A 134 -4.07 4.97 8.12
CA GLY A 134 -3.16 4.01 8.75
C GLY A 134 -1.99 3.58 7.84
N ARG A 135 -1.65 4.33 6.80
CA ARG A 135 -0.51 4.05 5.91
C ARG A 135 0.81 4.41 6.58
N THR A 136 1.90 3.79 6.14
CA THR A 136 3.25 4.15 6.61
C THR A 136 3.71 5.44 5.94
N SER A 137 4.68 6.15 6.54
CA SER A 137 5.26 7.35 5.92
C SER A 137 5.85 7.05 4.54
N VAL A 138 6.48 5.88 4.37
CA VAL A 138 7.03 5.43 3.08
C VAL A 138 5.94 5.28 2.02
N ALA A 139 4.79 4.71 2.39
CA ALA A 139 3.66 4.57 1.47
C ALA A 139 3.06 5.94 1.11
N VAL A 140 2.96 6.87 2.06
CA VAL A 140 2.48 8.24 1.81
C VAL A 140 3.44 9.00 0.89
N ASP A 141 4.75 8.93 1.12
CA ASP A 141 5.74 9.57 0.24
C ASP A 141 5.70 8.98 -1.18
N ALA A 142 5.49 7.67 -1.30
CA ALA A 142 5.31 7.01 -2.60
C ALA A 142 4.01 7.49 -3.28
N MET A 143 2.92 7.66 -2.54
CA MET A 143 1.67 8.22 -3.08
C MET A 143 1.84 9.68 -3.52
N PHE A 144 2.53 10.51 -2.75
CA PHE A 144 2.82 11.89 -3.14
C PHE A 144 3.68 11.95 -4.41
N ALA A 145 4.65 11.04 -4.56
CA ALA A 145 5.42 10.88 -5.81
C ALA A 145 4.54 10.44 -7.00
N ASN A 146 3.55 9.57 -6.78
CA ASN A 146 2.58 9.19 -7.81
C ASN A 146 1.67 10.36 -8.20
N ILE A 147 1.22 11.16 -7.23
CA ILE A 147 0.45 12.39 -7.46
C ILE A 147 1.30 13.40 -8.24
N SER A 148 2.58 13.59 -7.88
CA SER A 148 3.50 14.44 -8.64
C SER A 148 3.57 14.08 -10.13
N ALA A 149 3.49 12.79 -10.47
CA ALA A 149 3.45 12.37 -11.87
C ALA A 149 2.18 12.84 -12.58
N VAL A 150 1.01 12.72 -11.94
CA VAL A 150 -0.26 13.21 -12.52
C VAL A 150 -0.26 14.73 -12.63
N VAL A 151 0.20 15.44 -11.61
CA VAL A 151 0.32 16.90 -11.61
C VAL A 151 1.24 17.37 -12.75
N GLN A 152 2.36 16.67 -12.97
CA GLN A 152 3.25 16.90 -14.10
C GLN A 152 2.59 16.61 -15.45
N GLU A 153 1.83 15.52 -15.58
CA GLU A 153 1.05 15.19 -16.79
C GLU A 153 0.06 16.32 -17.15
N MET A 154 -0.49 17.00 -16.14
CA MET A 154 -1.40 18.15 -16.30
C MET A 154 -0.68 19.48 -16.59
N GLY A 155 0.65 19.49 -16.67
CA GLY A 155 1.46 20.69 -16.91
C GLY A 155 1.60 21.62 -15.69
N VAL A 156 1.22 21.14 -14.50
CA VAL A 156 1.40 21.87 -13.25
C VAL A 156 2.76 21.51 -12.66
N GLU A 157 3.47 22.50 -12.11
CA GLU A 157 4.73 22.23 -11.41
C GLU A 157 4.44 21.37 -10.17
N PHE A 158 5.17 20.27 -10.00
CA PHE A 158 5.04 19.39 -8.84
C PHE A 158 5.98 19.84 -7.70
N LEU A 159 5.78 19.30 -6.50
CA LEU A 159 6.69 19.54 -5.38
C LEU A 159 7.98 18.74 -5.58
N THR A 160 9.11 19.41 -5.78
CA THR A 160 10.42 18.77 -6.06
C THR A 160 10.89 17.78 -5.00
N ALA A 161 10.37 17.89 -3.77
CA ALA A 161 10.58 16.92 -2.69
C ALA A 161 10.04 15.51 -3.01
N TYR A 162 9.09 15.41 -3.93
CA TYR A 162 8.43 14.16 -4.33
C TYR A 162 8.62 13.97 -5.84
N ALA A 163 9.73 13.33 -6.22
CA ALA A 163 10.03 13.04 -7.62
C ALA A 163 8.93 12.15 -8.25
N PRO A 164 8.41 12.48 -9.44
CA PRO A 164 7.35 11.73 -10.13
C PRO A 164 7.62 10.23 -10.25
N ARG A 165 6.61 9.41 -9.96
CA ARG A 165 6.62 7.97 -10.16
C ARG A 165 5.51 7.54 -11.11
N SER A 166 5.84 6.66 -12.06
CA SER A 166 4.93 6.19 -13.12
C SER A 166 3.93 5.11 -12.68
N ASN A 167 4.15 4.46 -11.52
CA ASN A 167 3.25 3.43 -10.98
C ASN A 167 2.08 4.06 -10.22
N VAL A 168 1.23 4.78 -10.95
CA VAL A 168 0.13 5.53 -10.35
C VAL A 168 -1.09 4.63 -10.12
N PRO A 169 -1.60 4.51 -8.88
CA PRO A 169 -2.78 3.73 -8.58
C PRO A 169 -4.02 4.17 -9.36
N ARG A 170 -4.86 3.19 -9.71
CA ARG A 170 -6.18 3.44 -10.30
C ARG A 170 -6.99 4.32 -9.34
N GLY A 171 -7.52 5.43 -9.84
CA GLY A 171 -8.27 6.43 -9.05
C GLY A 171 -7.50 7.72 -8.76
N VAL A 172 -6.16 7.71 -8.76
CA VAL A 172 -5.37 8.92 -8.46
C VAL A 172 -5.54 9.98 -9.56
N ARG A 173 -5.54 9.58 -10.85
CA ARG A 173 -5.76 10.53 -11.97
C ARG A 173 -7.07 11.30 -11.84
N PRO A 174 -8.24 10.64 -11.81
CA PRO A 174 -9.50 11.36 -11.71
C PRO A 174 -9.61 12.18 -10.42
N ALA A 175 -9.05 11.72 -9.30
CA ALA A 175 -9.06 12.48 -8.05
C ALA A 175 -8.21 13.76 -8.10
N VAL A 176 -7.00 13.69 -8.70
CA VAL A 176 -6.14 14.87 -8.89
C VAL A 176 -6.77 15.85 -9.88
N GLU A 177 -7.33 15.34 -10.98
CA GLU A 177 -8.04 16.15 -11.96
C GLU A 177 -9.20 16.91 -11.32
N ASP A 178 -10.02 16.23 -10.50
CA ASP A 178 -11.14 16.86 -9.80
C ASP A 178 -10.67 17.91 -8.78
N ALA A 179 -9.64 17.60 -7.99
CA ALA A 179 -9.12 18.51 -6.96
C ALA A 179 -8.42 19.77 -7.51
N LEU A 180 -7.93 19.71 -8.75
CA LEU A 180 -7.27 20.82 -9.45
C LEU A 180 -8.17 21.52 -10.47
N ARG A 181 -9.45 21.11 -10.61
CA ARG A 181 -10.40 21.89 -11.40
C ARG A 181 -10.56 23.29 -10.80
N PRO A 182 -10.61 24.32 -11.65
CA PRO A 182 -10.81 25.71 -11.23
C PRO A 182 -12.20 25.95 -10.63
#